data_AF-A0A818NBB5-F1
#
_entry.id   AF-A0A818NBB5-F1
#
_cell.length_a   1.000
_cell.length_b   1.000
_cell.length_c   1.000
_cell.angle_alpha   90.00
_cell.angle_beta   90.00
_cell.angle_gamma   90.00
#
_symmetry.space_group_name_H-M   'P 1'
#
loop_
_entity.id
_entity.type
_entity.pdbx_description
1 polymer ?
#
loop_
_entity_poly.entity_id
_entity_poly.type
_entity_poly.pdbx_seq_one_letter_code
_entity_poly.pdbx_strand_id
1 'polypeptide(L)'
;MVKTIVSGGQKSSLSFYGGSLCACVIIIASFIIQTRNSPPLNEYLSKNISSKKPYETFQEFYPYYLNEHQKETTRQLHYIGTALSLVYFLTKPILSIPMLAGGLAAYSIIPFARHLSTGLVEVILFLTIYITGGKLLTNSLIKTCVPLLIGYGFSWIGHFAFEQNKPAAFIYPTYSFFGDVHMMYDAMKGYNFSF
;
A
#
# COMPACT_ATOMS: atom_id res chain seq x y z
N MET A 1 -56.83 2.19 -21.40
CA MET A 1 -55.85 3.04 -20.69
C MET A 1 -55.45 2.31 -19.41
N VAL A 2 -54.43 1.45 -19.46
CA VAL A 2 -53.94 0.69 -18.29
C VAL A 2 -52.60 1.29 -17.89
N LYS A 3 -52.56 1.92 -16.72
CA LYS A 3 -51.32 2.37 -16.07
C LYS A 3 -50.56 1.14 -15.57
N THR A 4 -49.45 0.79 -16.21
CA THR A 4 -48.49 -0.15 -15.66
C THR A 4 -47.77 0.53 -14.49
N ILE A 5 -48.05 0.06 -13.28
CA ILE A 5 -47.37 0.47 -12.06
C ILE A 5 -45.92 -0.03 -12.15
N VAL A 6 -44.99 0.92 -12.17
CA VAL A 6 -43.55 0.70 -12.04
C VAL A 6 -43.28 0.05 -10.69
N SER A 7 -42.71 -1.16 -10.69
CA SER A 7 -42.21 -1.81 -9.47
C SER A 7 -40.88 -1.17 -9.06
N GLY A 8 -40.98 -0.11 -8.25
CA GLY A 8 -39.84 0.50 -7.58
C GLY A 8 -39.51 -0.21 -6.27
N GLY A 9 -38.24 -0.61 -6.12
CA GLY A 9 -37.51 -0.45 -4.85
C GLY A 9 -37.58 -1.57 -3.81
N GLN A 10 -36.77 -2.63 -3.97
CA GLN A 10 -36.28 -3.41 -2.80
C GLN A 10 -35.06 -4.34 -3.09
N LYS A 11 -34.15 -3.99 -4.01
CA LYS A 11 -32.96 -4.83 -4.33
C LYS A 11 -31.59 -4.22 -3.99
N SER A 12 -31.52 -3.03 -3.40
CA SER A 12 -30.23 -2.31 -3.24
C SER A 12 -29.56 -2.45 -1.87
N SER A 13 -30.30 -2.66 -0.78
CA SER A 13 -29.71 -2.67 0.57
C SER A 13 -28.99 -3.98 0.89
N LEU A 14 -29.59 -5.14 0.56
CA LEU A 14 -29.05 -6.45 0.90
C LEU A 14 -27.72 -6.76 0.18
N SER A 15 -27.55 -6.32 -1.07
CA SER A 15 -26.30 -6.47 -1.81
C SER A 15 -25.18 -5.56 -1.29
N PHE A 16 -25.52 -4.36 -0.82
CA PHE A 16 -24.59 -3.41 -0.23
C PHE A 16 -24.00 -3.93 1.09
N TYR A 17 -24.85 -4.42 1.99
CA TYR A 17 -24.40 -5.02 3.26
C TYR A 17 -23.62 -6.31 3.06
N GLY A 18 -24.00 -7.14 2.08
CA GLY A 18 -23.23 -8.34 1.72
C GLY A 18 -21.82 -8.02 1.23
N GLY A 19 -21.67 -7.01 0.36
CA GLY A 19 -20.35 -6.56 -0.11
C GLY A 19 -19.48 -5.98 1.00
N SER A 20 -20.05 -5.15 1.86
CA SER A 20 -19.33 -4.56 2.99
C SER A 20 -18.87 -5.62 4.00
N LEU A 21 -19.69 -6.63 4.27
CA LEU A 21 -19.32 -7.72 5.19
C LEU A 21 -18.17 -8.56 4.63
N CYS A 22 -18.22 -8.92 3.34
CA CYS A 22 -17.13 -9.64 2.68
C CYS A 22 -15.81 -8.87 2.73
N ALA A 23 -15.84 -7.55 2.49
CA ALA A 23 -14.64 -6.71 2.58
C ALA A 23 -14.05 -6.72 4.00
N CYS A 24 -14.89 -6.57 5.03
CA CYS A 24 -14.45 -6.64 6.43
C CYS A 24 -13.82 -8.00 6.76
N VAL A 25 -14.44 -9.10 6.33
CA VAL A 25 -13.89 -10.46 6.56
C VAL A 25 -12.53 -10.63 5.89
N ILE A 26 -12.36 -10.15 4.65
CA ILE A 26 -11.08 -10.21 3.94
C ILE A 26 -10.02 -9.38 4.68
N ILE A 27 -10.34 -8.14 5.08
CA ILE A 27 -9.41 -7.27 5.80
C ILE A 27 -8.97 -7.92 7.12
N ILE A 28 -9.92 -8.46 7.90
CA ILE A 28 -9.64 -9.12 9.18
C ILE A 28 -8.80 -10.38 8.97
N ALA A 29 -9.17 -11.24 8.01
CA ALA A 29 -8.42 -12.44 7.69
C ALA A 29 -6.98 -12.09 7.26
N SER A 30 -6.82 -11.08 6.41
CA SER A 30 -5.51 -10.62 5.94
C SER A 30 -4.69 -10.02 7.06
N PHE A 31 -5.30 -9.28 7.99
CA PHE A 31 -4.61 -8.79 9.18
C PHE A 31 -4.11 -9.97 10.02
N ILE A 32 -4.98 -10.93 10.34
CA ILE A 32 -4.62 -12.12 11.13
C ILE A 32 -3.47 -12.90 10.46
N ILE A 33 -3.57 -13.19 9.16
CA ILE A 33 -2.53 -13.95 8.44
C ILE A 33 -1.18 -13.21 8.48
N GLN A 34 -1.20 -11.88 8.37
CA GLN A 34 0.04 -11.08 8.37
C GLN A 34 0.65 -10.87 9.75
N THR A 35 -0.16 -10.88 10.82
CA THR A 35 0.34 -10.68 12.19
C THR A 35 0.61 -11.96 12.94
N ARG A 36 0.06 -13.10 12.50
CA ARG A 36 0.12 -14.35 13.24
C ARG A 36 1.33 -15.17 12.78
N ASN A 37 2.41 -15.14 13.56
CA ASN A 37 3.44 -16.16 13.48
C ASN A 37 2.86 -17.50 13.98
N SER A 38 2.42 -18.35 13.05
CA SER A 38 1.94 -19.70 13.35
C SER A 38 2.96 -20.72 12.83
N PRO A 39 3.93 -21.17 13.64
CA PRO A 39 5.02 -22.02 13.17
C PRO A 39 4.56 -23.27 12.38
N PRO A 40 3.52 -24.02 12.81
CA PRO A 40 3.06 -25.20 12.07
C PRO A 40 2.36 -24.85 10.74
N LEU A 41 1.68 -23.71 10.68
CA LEU A 41 1.01 -23.25 9.46
C LEU A 41 2.03 -22.69 8.48
N ASN A 42 3.03 -21.94 8.95
CA ASN A 42 4.11 -21.39 8.13
C ASN A 42 4.96 -22.51 7.52
N GLU A 43 5.22 -23.58 8.28
CA GLU A 43 5.91 -24.77 7.78
C GLU A 43 5.07 -25.55 6.74
N TYR A 44 3.76 -25.68 6.94
CA TYR A 44 2.88 -26.31 5.95
C TYR A 44 2.75 -25.46 4.68
N LEU A 45 2.60 -24.14 4.81
CA LEU A 45 2.49 -23.22 3.68
C LEU A 45 3.82 -23.13 2.91
N SER A 46 4.97 -23.07 3.58
CA SER A 46 6.27 -23.06 2.89
C SER A 46 6.52 -24.35 2.10
N LYS A 47 6.01 -25.48 2.60
CA LYS A 47 6.12 -26.80 1.95
C LYS A 47 5.15 -26.99 0.79
N ASN A 48 3.96 -26.37 0.81
CA ASN A 48 2.88 -26.64 -0.15
C ASN A 48 2.48 -25.45 -1.03
N ILE A 49 2.86 -24.23 -0.66
CA ILE A 49 2.62 -22.99 -1.42
C ILE A 49 3.98 -22.35 -1.67
N SER A 50 4.48 -22.45 -2.91
CA SER A 50 5.70 -21.75 -3.30
C SER A 50 5.44 -20.24 -3.34
N SER A 51 5.76 -19.54 -2.25
CA SER A 51 5.91 -18.09 -2.27
C SER A 51 7.04 -17.72 -3.23
N LYS A 52 6.81 -16.74 -4.13
CA LYS A 52 7.88 -16.19 -4.98
C LYS A 52 8.55 -14.98 -4.34
N LYS A 53 8.07 -14.57 -3.18
CA LYS A 53 8.47 -13.39 -2.43
C LYS A 53 9.23 -13.85 -1.16
N PRO A 54 10.45 -13.35 -0.89
CA PRO A 54 11.31 -13.88 0.18
C PRO A 54 10.87 -13.59 1.63
N TYR A 55 10.08 -12.54 1.86
CA TYR A 55 9.60 -12.07 3.17
C TYR A 55 8.08 -12.22 3.31
N GLU A 56 7.63 -12.76 4.45
CA GLU A 56 6.23 -13.04 4.74
C GLU A 56 5.60 -11.98 5.66
N THR A 57 6.40 -11.25 6.43
CA THR A 57 5.94 -10.18 7.32
C THR A 57 6.70 -8.88 7.07
N PHE A 58 6.11 -7.76 7.51
CA PHE A 58 6.80 -6.46 7.44
C PHE A 58 8.08 -6.47 8.29
N GLN A 59 8.06 -7.15 9.44
CA GLN A 59 9.20 -7.26 10.35
C GLN A 59 10.39 -7.99 9.70
N GLU A 60 10.13 -9.04 8.90
CA GLU A 60 11.16 -9.72 8.12
C GLU A 60 11.67 -8.87 6.95
N PHE A 61 10.77 -8.11 6.31
CA PHE A 61 11.10 -7.25 5.17
C PHE A 61 11.92 -6.01 5.57
N TYR A 62 11.68 -5.42 6.75
CA TYR A 62 12.22 -4.12 7.09
C TYR A 62 13.76 -4.06 7.14
N PRO A 63 14.48 -5.05 7.70
CA PRO A 63 15.95 -5.08 7.62
C PRO A 63 16.49 -5.09 6.19
N TYR A 64 15.84 -5.83 5.29
CA TYR A 64 16.17 -5.79 3.86
C TYR A 64 15.90 -4.41 3.27
N TYR A 65 14.75 -3.81 3.59
CA TYR A 65 14.43 -2.46 3.15
C TYR A 65 15.50 -1.46 3.57
N LEU A 66 15.95 -1.47 4.83
CA LEU A 66 17.03 -0.59 5.31
C LEU A 66 18.35 -0.83 4.56
N ASN A 67 18.68 -2.09 4.26
CA ASN A 67 19.85 -2.43 3.47
C ASN A 67 19.79 -1.91 2.02
N GLU A 68 18.59 -1.71 1.47
CA GLU A 68 18.41 -1.07 0.16
C GLU A 68 18.51 0.47 0.23
N HIS A 69 18.78 1.06 1.41
CA HIS A 69 18.91 2.50 1.66
C HIS A 69 20.14 2.81 2.52
N GLN A 70 21.29 2.22 2.19
CA GLN A 70 22.55 2.40 2.93
C GLN A 70 23.09 3.83 2.81
N LYS A 71 22.87 4.52 1.68
CA LYS A 71 23.36 5.89 1.49
C LYS A 71 22.47 6.91 2.17
N GLU A 72 23.10 7.84 2.89
CA GLU A 72 22.37 8.91 3.58
C GLU A 72 21.55 9.76 2.61
N THR A 73 22.08 10.10 1.44
CA THR A 73 21.37 10.87 0.42
C THR A 73 20.11 10.16 -0.07
N THR A 74 20.15 8.83 -0.23
CA THR A 74 18.96 8.02 -0.56
C THR A 74 17.90 8.20 0.52
N ARG A 75 18.25 8.03 1.80
CA ARG A 75 17.31 8.20 2.91
C ARG A 75 16.74 9.62 2.98
N GLN A 76 17.59 10.64 2.84
CA GLN A 76 17.16 12.05 2.84
C GLN A 76 16.14 12.35 1.74
N LEU A 77 16.35 11.81 0.53
CA LEU A 77 15.40 11.97 -0.58
C LEU A 77 14.05 11.32 -0.27
N HIS A 78 14.03 10.14 0.36
CA HIS A 78 12.80 9.53 0.84
C HIS A 78 12.10 10.40 1.90
N TYR A 79 12.85 10.96 2.86
CA TYR A 79 12.29 11.85 3.88
C TYR A 79 11.66 13.10 3.24
N ILE A 80 12.35 13.72 2.28
CA ILE A 80 11.85 14.90 1.56
C ILE A 80 10.56 14.53 0.79
N GLY A 81 10.58 13.44 0.03
CA GLY A 81 9.41 12.97 -0.73
C GLY A 81 8.21 12.67 0.15
N THR A 82 8.41 11.94 1.26
CA THR A 82 7.36 11.63 2.23
C THR A 82 6.83 12.90 2.92
N ALA A 83 7.71 13.80 3.38
CA ALA A 83 7.30 15.04 4.03
C ALA A 83 6.49 15.95 3.09
N LEU A 84 6.94 16.14 1.85
CA LEU A 84 6.21 16.94 0.86
C LEU A 84 4.86 16.32 0.51
N SER A 85 4.78 14.99 0.41
CA SER A 85 3.52 14.28 0.17
C SER A 85 2.55 14.47 1.34
N LEU A 86 3.04 14.37 2.59
CA LEU A 86 2.24 14.64 3.79
C LEU A 86 1.73 16.08 3.84
N VAL A 87 2.59 17.06 3.58
CA VAL A 87 2.18 18.47 3.47
C VAL A 87 1.10 18.64 2.41
N TYR A 88 1.24 17.98 1.25
CA TYR A 88 0.21 18.03 0.21
C TYR A 88 -1.14 17.49 0.72
N PHE A 89 -1.15 16.34 1.40
CA PHE A 89 -2.37 15.80 2.03
C PHE A 89 -2.96 16.73 3.08
N LEU A 90 -2.14 17.46 3.86
CA LEU A 90 -2.65 18.47 4.80
C LEU A 90 -3.36 19.63 4.07
N THR A 91 -2.90 20.02 2.88
CA THR A 91 -3.59 21.05 2.07
C THR A 91 -4.84 20.52 1.34
N LYS A 92 -4.94 19.21 1.16
CA LYS A 92 -6.03 18.50 0.46
C LYS A 92 -6.47 17.26 1.25
N PRO A 93 -6.99 17.41 2.49
CA PRO A 93 -7.27 16.28 3.37
C PRO A 93 -8.31 15.31 2.81
N ILE A 94 -9.15 15.77 1.86
CA ILE A 94 -10.10 14.91 1.16
C ILE A 94 -9.43 13.77 0.40
N LEU A 95 -8.18 13.94 -0.05
CA LEU A 95 -7.41 12.89 -0.73
C LEU A 95 -6.91 11.80 0.23
N SER A 96 -6.96 12.03 1.55
CA SER A 96 -6.63 11.00 2.55
C SER A 96 -7.64 9.85 2.56
N ILE A 97 -8.91 10.10 2.19
CA ILE A 97 -9.95 9.07 2.11
C ILE A 97 -9.59 7.99 1.06
N PRO A 98 -9.39 8.32 -0.23
CA PRO A 98 -9.02 7.33 -1.24
C PRO A 98 -7.61 6.77 -1.01
N MET A 99 -6.70 7.52 -0.37
CA MET A 99 -5.38 7.02 0.03
C MET A 99 -5.50 5.87 1.03
N LEU A 100 -6.26 6.06 2.11
CA LEU A 100 -6.48 5.04 3.13
C LEU A 100 -7.27 3.86 2.56
N ALA A 101 -8.30 4.10 1.75
CA ALA A 101 -9.08 3.04 1.12
C ALA A 101 -8.22 2.17 0.18
N GLY A 102 -7.43 2.80 -0.70
CA GLY A 102 -6.52 2.10 -1.59
C GLY A 102 -5.43 1.35 -0.84
N GLY A 103 -4.83 1.98 0.16
CA GLY A 103 -3.78 1.38 0.99
C GLY A 103 -4.28 0.16 1.77
N LEU A 104 -5.47 0.25 2.36
CA LEU A 104 -6.09 -0.87 3.06
C LEU A 104 -6.42 -2.03 2.11
N ALA A 105 -6.92 -1.72 0.91
CA ALA A 105 -7.21 -2.74 -0.10
C ALA A 105 -5.92 -3.45 -0.57
N ALA A 106 -4.85 -2.69 -0.83
CA ALA A 106 -3.55 -3.23 -1.21
C ALA A 106 -2.93 -4.08 -0.09
N TYR A 107 -3.00 -3.61 1.17
CA TYR A 107 -2.56 -4.40 2.33
C TYR A 107 -3.34 -5.71 2.47
N SER A 108 -4.63 -5.67 2.19
CA SER A 108 -5.52 -6.83 2.32
C SER A 108 -5.25 -7.91 1.27
N ILE A 109 -4.68 -7.58 0.11
CA ILE A 109 -4.41 -8.57 -0.94
C ILE A 109 -3.03 -9.25 -0.78
N ILE A 110 -2.14 -8.72 0.07
CA ILE A 110 -0.77 -9.24 0.23
C ILE A 110 -0.71 -10.75 0.41
N PRO A 111 -1.43 -11.38 1.37
CA PRO A 111 -1.34 -12.82 1.61
C PRO A 111 -1.72 -13.66 0.39
N PHE A 112 -2.65 -13.15 -0.41
CA PHE A 112 -3.16 -13.82 -1.59
C PHE A 112 -2.25 -13.60 -2.81
N ALA A 113 -1.52 -12.48 -2.86
CA ALA A 113 -0.66 -12.10 -3.98
C ALA A 113 0.80 -12.60 -3.86
N ARG A 114 1.18 -13.31 -2.78
CA ARG A 114 2.58 -13.74 -2.53
C ARG A 114 3.14 -14.76 -3.53
N HIS A 115 2.26 -15.49 -4.21
CA HIS A 115 2.65 -16.42 -5.28
C HIS A 115 3.13 -15.69 -6.55
N LEU A 116 2.90 -14.37 -6.64
CA LEU A 116 3.38 -13.52 -7.73
C LEU A 116 4.76 -12.97 -7.38
N SER A 117 5.67 -12.96 -8.35
CA SER A 117 7.03 -12.43 -8.19
C SER A 117 7.11 -10.90 -8.13
N THR A 118 6.00 -10.19 -8.37
CA THR A 118 5.95 -8.72 -8.40
C THR A 118 4.82 -8.19 -7.53
N GLY A 119 4.92 -6.92 -7.15
CA GLY A 119 3.86 -6.19 -6.45
C GLY A 119 2.79 -5.60 -7.38
N LEU A 120 2.76 -5.96 -8.66
CA LEU A 120 1.95 -5.26 -9.66
C LEU A 120 0.44 -5.28 -9.32
N VAL A 121 -0.07 -6.39 -8.76
CA VAL A 121 -1.48 -6.49 -8.34
C VAL A 121 -1.81 -5.50 -7.21
N GLU A 122 -0.92 -5.38 -6.22
CA GLU A 122 -1.07 -4.40 -5.12
C GLU A 122 -1.08 -2.97 -5.68
N VAL A 123 -0.16 -2.65 -6.59
CA VAL A 123 -0.06 -1.32 -7.22
C VAL A 123 -1.30 -1.00 -8.06
N ILE A 124 -1.73 -1.91 -8.94
CA ILE A 124 -2.90 -1.69 -9.80
C ILE A 124 -4.15 -1.49 -8.93
N LEU A 125 -4.33 -2.31 -7.91
CA LEU A 125 -5.46 -2.19 -6.99
C LEU A 125 -5.44 -0.84 -6.25
N PHE A 126 -4.30 -0.49 -5.67
CA PHE A 126 -4.10 0.80 -5.00
C PHE A 126 -4.40 1.97 -5.93
N LEU A 127 -3.73 2.03 -7.10
CA LEU A 127 -3.86 3.15 -8.04
C LEU A 127 -5.27 3.27 -8.60
N THR A 128 -5.95 2.15 -8.86
CA THR A 128 -7.33 2.17 -9.34
C THR A 128 -8.26 2.83 -8.32
N ILE A 129 -8.18 2.42 -7.06
CA ILE A 129 -9.00 2.98 -5.98
C ILE A 129 -8.62 4.44 -5.72
N TYR A 130 -7.31 4.72 -5.60
CA TYR A 130 -6.80 6.04 -5.28
C TYR A 130 -7.13 7.07 -6.36
N ILE A 131 -6.82 6.77 -7.64
CA ILE A 131 -7.02 7.71 -8.74
C ILE A 131 -8.51 7.91 -9.01
N THR A 132 -9.31 6.85 -8.98
CA THR A 132 -10.77 6.97 -9.20
C THR A 132 -11.41 7.75 -8.06
N GLY A 133 -11.16 7.39 -6.80
CA GLY A 133 -11.69 8.09 -5.65
C GLY A 133 -11.21 9.54 -5.55
N GLY A 134 -9.92 9.77 -5.79
CA GLY A 134 -9.34 11.11 -5.80
C GLY A 134 -9.90 11.99 -6.90
N LYS A 135 -10.07 11.47 -8.12
CA LYS A 135 -10.73 12.18 -9.23
C LYS A 135 -12.18 12.53 -8.87
N LEU A 136 -12.93 11.59 -8.29
CA LEU A 136 -14.32 11.82 -7.87
C LEU A 136 -14.42 12.92 -6.80
N LEU A 137 -13.49 12.92 -5.84
CA LEU A 137 -13.54 13.85 -4.71
C LEU A 137 -12.95 15.24 -5.01
N THR A 138 -11.98 15.33 -5.92
CA THR A 138 -11.28 16.60 -6.24
C THR A 138 -11.67 17.19 -7.60
N ASN A 139 -12.41 16.43 -8.41
CA ASN A 139 -12.70 16.70 -9.81
C ASN A 139 -11.44 17.02 -10.65
N SER A 140 -10.27 16.47 -10.27
CA SER A 140 -9.00 16.78 -10.92
C SER A 140 -8.01 15.62 -10.81
N LEU A 141 -7.61 15.07 -11.95
CA LEU A 141 -6.56 14.05 -12.02
C LEU A 141 -5.20 14.61 -11.58
N ILE A 142 -4.88 15.84 -11.97
CA ILE A 142 -3.60 16.48 -11.62
C ILE A 142 -3.47 16.58 -10.09
N LYS A 143 -4.47 17.15 -9.41
CA LYS A 143 -4.44 17.26 -7.94
C LYS A 143 -4.32 15.91 -7.25
N THR A 144 -4.92 14.88 -7.84
CA THR A 144 -4.87 13.52 -7.32
C THR A 144 -3.48 12.90 -7.49
N CYS A 145 -2.82 13.07 -8.64
CA CYS A 145 -1.55 12.40 -8.92
C CYS A 145 -0.32 13.10 -8.32
N VAL A 146 -0.38 14.41 -8.07
CA VAL A 146 0.74 15.20 -7.53
C VAL A 146 1.44 14.56 -6.31
N PRO A 147 0.75 14.15 -5.23
CA PRO A 147 1.43 13.59 -4.06
C PRO A 147 2.12 12.26 -4.38
N LEU A 148 1.57 11.44 -5.29
CA LEU A 148 2.25 10.21 -5.73
C LEU A 148 3.53 10.53 -6.50
N LEU A 149 3.47 11.48 -7.43
CA LEU A 149 4.62 11.87 -8.24
C LEU A 149 5.74 12.48 -7.39
N ILE A 150 5.39 13.26 -6.37
CA ILE A 150 6.36 13.83 -5.43
C ILE A 150 7.00 12.70 -4.63
N GLY A 151 6.22 11.87 -3.93
CA GLY A 151 6.76 10.80 -3.10
C GLY A 151 7.67 9.84 -3.87
N TYR A 152 7.17 9.30 -4.99
CA TYR A 152 7.91 8.35 -5.81
C TYR A 152 9.06 8.99 -6.61
N GLY A 153 8.90 10.25 -7.03
CA GLY A 153 9.92 10.95 -7.79
C GLY A 153 11.21 11.13 -6.99
N PHE A 154 11.11 11.60 -5.74
CA PHE A 154 12.27 11.77 -4.89
C PHE A 154 12.91 10.44 -4.48
N SER A 155 12.11 9.43 -4.10
CA SER A 155 12.64 8.12 -3.72
C SER A 155 13.37 7.40 -4.85
N TRP A 156 12.83 7.46 -6.08
CA TRP A 156 13.49 6.87 -7.24
C TRP A 156 14.80 7.56 -7.62
N ILE A 157 14.91 8.89 -7.43
CA ILE A 157 16.19 9.58 -7.59
C ILE A 157 17.22 9.00 -6.62
N GLY A 158 16.83 8.75 -5.36
CA GLY A 158 17.67 8.09 -4.36
C GLY A 158 18.19 6.74 -4.85
N HIS A 159 17.27 5.86 -5.21
CA HIS A 159 17.62 4.50 -5.65
C HIS A 159 18.46 4.46 -6.94
N PHE A 160 18.09 5.22 -7.97
CA PHE A 160 18.75 5.10 -9.27
C PHE A 160 20.03 5.94 -9.39
N ALA A 161 20.06 7.14 -8.82
CA ALA A 161 21.22 8.03 -8.95
C ALA A 161 22.28 7.75 -7.88
N PHE A 162 21.85 7.43 -6.65
CA PHE A 162 22.76 7.26 -5.51
C PHE A 162 22.98 5.79 -5.20
N GLU A 163 21.94 5.04 -4.83
CA GLU A 163 22.10 3.65 -4.40
C GLU A 163 22.50 2.70 -5.55
N GLN A 164 22.07 3.03 -6.78
CA GLN A 164 22.25 2.23 -7.98
C GLN A 164 21.62 0.83 -7.85
N ASN A 165 20.53 0.73 -7.10
CA ASN A 165 19.74 -0.49 -6.96
C ASN A 165 18.34 -0.32 -7.53
N LYS A 166 17.62 -1.44 -7.60
CA LYS A 166 16.23 -1.48 -8.03
C LYS A 166 15.34 -1.34 -6.79
N PRO A 167 14.44 -0.34 -6.70
CA PRO A 167 13.58 -0.16 -5.54
C PRO A 167 12.81 -1.42 -5.13
N ALA A 168 12.83 -1.72 -3.83
CA ALA A 168 12.06 -2.82 -3.24
C ALA A 168 10.55 -2.74 -3.52
N ALA A 169 10.04 -1.53 -3.79
CA ALA A 169 8.65 -1.25 -4.12
C ALA A 169 8.13 -2.03 -5.34
N PHE A 170 9.00 -2.49 -6.25
CA PHE A 170 8.57 -3.31 -7.37
C PHE A 170 8.17 -4.75 -6.98
N ILE A 171 8.67 -5.24 -5.85
CA ILE A 171 8.32 -6.56 -5.30
C ILE A 171 7.33 -6.38 -4.14
N TYR A 172 7.55 -5.40 -3.28
CA TYR A 172 6.77 -5.14 -2.06
C TYR A 172 6.32 -3.68 -1.96
N PRO A 173 5.38 -3.22 -2.80
CA PRO A 173 4.97 -1.82 -2.86
C PRO A 173 4.35 -1.35 -1.53
N THR A 174 3.44 -2.15 -0.97
CA THR A 174 2.76 -1.80 0.29
C THR A 174 3.73 -1.78 1.47
N TYR A 175 4.63 -2.78 1.58
CA TYR A 175 5.65 -2.77 2.64
C TYR A 175 6.70 -1.69 2.42
N SER A 176 7.05 -1.34 1.17
CA SER A 176 8.00 -0.25 0.91
C SER A 176 7.41 1.10 1.32
N PHE A 177 6.12 1.33 1.07
CA PHE A 177 5.42 2.52 1.57
C PHE A 177 5.47 2.61 3.10
N PHE A 178 5.19 1.49 3.80
CA PHE A 178 5.35 1.45 5.26
C PHE A 178 6.80 1.61 5.69
N GLY A 179 7.76 1.09 4.91
CA GLY A 179 9.19 1.28 5.10
C GLY A 179 9.58 2.76 5.08
N ASP A 180 9.06 3.54 4.14
CA ASP A 180 9.33 4.99 4.06
C ASP A 180 8.86 5.71 5.34
N VAL A 181 7.66 5.39 5.81
CA VAL A 181 7.09 5.96 7.04
C VAL A 181 7.86 5.52 8.27
N HIS A 182 8.22 4.23 8.35
CA HIS A 182 8.92 3.66 9.50
C HIS A 182 10.36 4.17 9.59
N MET A 183 11.07 4.26 8.46
CA MET A 183 12.43 4.81 8.38
C MET A 183 12.46 6.30 8.75
N MET A 184 11.43 7.06 8.36
CA MET A 184 11.28 8.46 8.79
C MET A 184 11.00 8.56 10.30
N TYR A 185 10.14 7.68 10.84
CA TYR A 185 9.88 7.62 12.29
C TYR A 185 11.14 7.28 13.08
N ASP A 186 11.93 6.31 12.61
CA ASP A 186 13.17 5.90 13.26
C ASP A 186 14.19 7.05 13.27
N ALA A 187 14.31 7.78 12.16
CA ALA A 187 15.13 8.99 12.09
C ALA A 187 14.67 10.07 13.08
N MET A 188 13.35 10.29 13.24
CA MET A 188 12.80 11.22 14.23
C MET A 188 13.08 10.80 15.68
N LYS A 189 13.25 9.50 15.93
CA LYS A 189 13.67 8.97 17.24
C LYS A 189 15.18 9.06 17.48
N GLY A 190 15.95 9.51 16.48
CA GLY A 190 17.40 9.60 16.57
C GLY A 190 18.10 8.25 16.39
N TYR A 191 17.44 7.25 15.81
CA TYR A 191 18.13 6.03 15.42
C TYR A 191 19.09 6.33 14.28
N ASN A 192 20.38 6.15 14.54
CA ASN A 192 21.40 6.20 13.52
C ASN A 192 21.52 4.82 12.88
N PHE A 193 21.19 4.73 11.60
CA PHE A 193 21.44 3.53 10.82
C PHE A 193 22.91 3.50 10.41
N SER A 194 23.75 2.90 11.25
CA SER A 194 25.13 2.57 10.89
C SER A 194 25.13 1.27 10.09
N PHE A 195 25.40 1.37 8.80
CA PHE A 195 25.58 0.25 7.88
C PHE A 195 27.06 0.01 7.61
#